data_AF-A0A760AAY8-F1
#
_entry.id   AF-A0A760AAY8-F1
#
_cell.length_a   1.000
_cell.length_b   1.000
_cell.length_c   1.000
_cell.angle_alpha   90.00
_cell.angle_beta   90.00
_cell.angle_gamma   90.00
#
_symmetry.space_group_name_H-M   'P 1'
#
loop_
_entity.id
_entity.type
_entity.pdbx_description
1 polymer ?
#
loop_
_entity_poly.entity_id
_entity_poly.type
_entity_poly.pdbx_seq_one_letter_code
_entity_poly.pdbx_strand_id
1 'polypeptide(L)' 'MESKNKPVYIVPFSDTSCVSWRFPDGEIIRDFLKADQKARSMGMELEKRKTGRFSPSH' A
#
# COMPACT_ATOMS: atom_id res chain seq x y z
N MET A 1 12.86 7.45 21.35
CA MET A 1 13.21 6.44 20.34
C MET A 1 12.61 6.90 19.03
N GLU A 2 13.39 7.61 18.23
CA GLU A 2 12.92 8.16 16.95
C GLU A 2 12.92 7.03 15.93
N SER A 3 11.73 6.43 15.74
CA SER A 3 11.50 5.43 14.70
C SER A 3 11.82 6.08 13.37
N LYS A 4 12.95 5.70 12.76
CA LYS A 4 13.42 6.18 11.46
C LYS A 4 12.29 6.01 10.45
N ASN A 5 11.55 7.08 10.23
CA ASN A 5 10.51 7.20 9.21
C ASN A 5 11.24 7.25 7.86
N LYS A 6 11.77 6.10 7.43
CA LYS A 6 12.26 5.95 6.07
C LYS A 6 11.10 6.33 5.16
N PRO A 7 11.32 7.09 4.08
CA PRO A 7 10.27 7.30 3.09
C PRO A 7 9.94 5.93 2.49
N VAL A 8 8.93 5.26 3.05
CA VAL A 8 8.42 4.02 2.50
C VAL A 8 7.69 4.43 1.23
N TYR A 9 8.14 3.91 0.10
CA TYR A 9 7.49 4.18 -1.17
C TYR A 9 6.12 3.50 -1.13
N ILE A 10 5.05 4.27 -1.30
CA ILE A 10 3.69 3.75 -1.30
C ILE A 10 3.32 3.43 -2.74
N VAL A 11 3.00 2.17 -3.00
CA VAL A 11 2.51 1.72 -4.31
C VAL A 11 1.04 2.14 -4.41
N PRO A 12 0.68 3.07 -5.31
CA PRO A 12 -0.69 3.57 -5.42
C PRO A 12 -1.61 2.52 -6.04
N PHE A 13 -2.91 2.68 -5.82
CA PHE A 13 -3.91 1.92 -6.57
C PHE A 13 -3.80 2.22 -8.07
N SER A 14 -3.96 1.18 -8.90
CA SER A 14 -3.93 1.34 -10.35
C SER A 14 -5.22 1.94 -10.91
N ASP A 15 -6.32 1.82 -10.16
CA ASP A 15 -7.67 2.18 -10.59
C ASP A 15 -8.54 2.63 -9.40
N THR A 16 -9.63 3.33 -9.70
CA THR A 16 -10.68 3.75 -8.75
C THR A 16 -11.32 2.59 -7.97
N SER A 17 -11.27 1.37 -8.53
CA SER A 17 -11.74 0.15 -7.88
C SER A 17 -10.91 -0.23 -6.66
N CYS A 18 -9.70 0.33 -6.49
CA CYS A 18 -8.74 0.05 -5.42
C CYS A 18 -8.54 -1.46 -5.12
N VAL A 19 -8.64 -2.29 -6.16
CA VAL A 19 -8.40 -3.74 -6.06
C VAL A 19 -7.06 -4.13 -6.66
N SER A 20 -6.33 -3.18 -7.24
CA SER A 20 -5.03 -3.41 -7.87
C SER A 20 -4.07 -2.30 -7.56
N TRP A 21 -2.79 -2.65 -7.55
CA TRP A 21 -1.67 -1.74 -7.30
C TRP A 21 -0.79 -1.66 -8.53
N ARG A 22 -0.35 -0.45 -8.87
CA ARG A 22 0.54 -0.20 -10.00
C ARG A 22 1.96 0.01 -9.48
N PHE A 23 2.83 -0.94 -9.79
CA PHE A 23 4.23 -0.88 -9.41
C PHE A 23 5.02 0.04 -10.36
N PRO A 24 6.17 0.59 -9.91
CA PRO A 24 7.02 1.44 -10.76
C PRO A 24 7.58 0.70 -11.98
N ASP A 25 7.63 -0.63 -11.93
CA ASP A 25 7.97 -1.49 -13.08
C ASP A 25 6.91 -1.45 -14.21
N GLY A 26 5.76 -0.83 -13.97
CA GLY A 26 4.63 -0.81 -14.90
C GLY A 26 3.66 -2.00 -14.74
N GLU A 27 3.99 -2.95 -13.87
CA GLU A 27 3.14 -4.10 -13.58
C GLU A 27 1.94 -3.72 -12.70
N ILE A 28 0.78 -4.30 -13.01
CA ILE A 28 -0.46 -4.11 -12.25
C ILE A 28 -0.85 -5.45 -11.62
N ILE A 29 -0.83 -5.50 -10.28
CA ILE A 29 -1.20 -6.71 -9.52
C ILE A 29 -2.53 -6.46 -8.82
N ARG A 30 -3.54 -7.31 -9.08
CA ARG A 30 -4.83 -7.32 -8.36
C ARG A 30 -4.80 -8.14 -7.07
N ASP A 31 -3.94 -9.13 -7.00
CA ASP A 31 -3.81 -9.99 -5.83
C ASP A 31 -3.09 -9.26 -4.69
N PHE A 32 -3.80 -8.94 -3.60
CA PHE A 32 -3.21 -8.28 -2.43
C PHE A 32 -1.98 -9.04 -1.89
N LEU A 33 -2.06 -10.37 -1.77
CA LEU A 33 -0.95 -11.17 -1.23
C LEU A 33 0.31 -11.09 -2.10
N LYS A 34 0.16 -11.17 -3.43
CA LYS A 34 1.29 -11.03 -4.36
C LYS A 34 1.84 -9.62 -4.36
N ALA A 35 0.94 -8.62 -4.33
CA ALA A 35 1.32 -7.23 -4.26
C ALA A 35 2.08 -6.92 -2.96
N ASP A 36 1.65 -7.48 -1.82
CA ASP A 36 2.31 -7.27 -0.51
C ASP A 36 3.70 -7.90 -0.50
N GLN A 37 3.83 -9.14 -0.99
CA GLN A 37 5.13 -9.80 -1.13
C GLN A 37 6.08 -9.00 -2.03
N LYS A 38 5.58 -8.51 -3.17
CA LYS A 38 6.39 -7.72 -4.11
C LYS A 38 6.78 -6.36 -3.53
N ALA A 39 5.84 -5.66 -2.89
CA ALA A 39 6.09 -4.39 -2.21
C ALA A 39 7.13 -4.58 -1.11
N ARG A 40 6.99 -5.59 -0.24
CA ARG A 40 7.95 -5.90 0.82
C ARG A 40 9.33 -6.27 0.26
N SER A 41 9.39 -7.03 -0.83
CA SER A 41 10.64 -7.36 -1.52
C SER A 41 11.37 -6.11 -2.04
N MET A 42 10.63 -5.06 -2.40
CA MET A 42 11.18 -3.79 -2.86
C MET A 42 11.35 -2.74 -1.74
N GLY A 43 10.98 -3.06 -0.49
CA GLY A 43 10.97 -2.10 0.61
C GLY A 43 9.88 -1.02 0.50
N MET A 44 8.80 -1.33 -0.20
CA MET A 44 7.62 -0.49 -0.42
C MET A 44 6.45 -0.97 0.43
N GLU A 45 5.44 -0.11 0.63
CA GLU A 45 4.15 -0.50 1.19
C GLU A 45 3.05 -0.35 0.14
N LEU A 46 2.04 -1.21 0.22
CA LEU A 46 0.83 -1.04 -0.58
C LEU A 46 -0.03 0.10 -0.01
N GLU A 47 -0.58 0.91 -0.90
CA GLU A 47 -1.66 1.81 -0.54
C GLU A 47 -2.82 0.98 0.01
N LYS A 48 -3.12 1.16 1.30
CA LYS A 48 -4.28 0.55 1.94
C LYS A 48 -5.42 1.56 1.87
N ARG A 49 -6.63 1.11 1.53
CA ARG A 49 -7.82 1.95 1.73
C ARG A 49 -7.80 2.39 3.19
N LYS A 50 -7.78 3.70 3.44
CA LYS A 50 -8.05 4.24 4.77
C LYS A 50 -9.49 3.88 5.11
N THR A 51 -9.70 2.69 5.68
CA THR A 51 -10.91 2.39 6.44
C THR A 51 -10.79 3.17 7.74
N GLY A 52 -11.05 4.47 7.66
CA GLY A 52 -11.33 5.29 8.82
C GLY A 52 -12.64 4.80 9.41
N ARG A 53 -12.57 3.87 10.35
CA ARG A 53 -13.71 3.55 11.19
C ARG A 53 -13.29 3.59 12.65
N PHE A 54 -13.97 4.51 13.34
CA PHE A 54 -13.97 4.77 14.77
C PHE A 54 -12.86 5.71 15.27
N SER A 55 -13.12 7.02 15.17
CA SER A 55 -12.87 7.88 16.33
C SER A 55 -13.67 7.28 17.50
N PRO A 56 -13.06 6.88 18.62
CA PRO A 56 -13.82 6.63 19.84
C PRO A 56 -14.45 7.98 20.21
N SER A 57 -15.73 8.12 19.87
CA SER A 57 -16.53 9.29 20.23
C SER A 57 -17.36 8.88 21.42
N HIS A 58 -17.06 9.52 22.56
CA HIS A 58 -17.74 9.51 23.84
C HIS A 58 -17.50 8.32 24.78
#